data_AF-A0A376YE55-F1
#
_entry.id   AF-A0A376YE55-F1
#
_cell.length_a   1.000
_cell.length_b   1.000
_cell.length_c   1.000
_cell.angle_alpha   90.00
_cell.angle_beta   90.00
_cell.angle_gamma   90.00
#
_symmetry.space_group_name_H-M   'P 1'
#
loop_
_entity.id
_entity.type
_entity.pdbx_description
1 polymer ?
#
loop_
_entity_poly.entity_id
_entity_poly.type
_entity_poly.pdbx_seq_one_letter_code
_entity_poly.pdbx_strand_id
1 'polypeptide(L)'
;MVPTKYGQVETRLFCPQPDSPATLFYLHGGGFILGNLDTHDRIMRLLASYSQCTVIGIDYTLSPEARFPQAIEEIVAACCISTSRRRIIKSICPALALPVIPQVPCWRSPVRCGCVINRSIAVKVAGVLLW
;
A
#
# COMPACT_ATOMS: atom_id res chain seq x y z
N MET A 1 7.76 4.96 11.63
CA MET A 1 8.63 6.13 11.36
C MET A 1 9.93 5.67 10.73
N VAL A 2 10.29 6.25 9.59
CA VAL A 2 11.53 5.95 8.87
C VAL A 2 12.30 7.25 8.66
N PRO A 3 13.61 7.31 9.01
CA PRO A 3 14.39 8.52 8.81
C PRO A 3 14.69 8.74 7.32
N THR A 4 14.53 9.98 6.88
CA THR A 4 14.91 10.45 5.54
C THR A 4 15.80 11.68 5.66
N LYS A 5 16.30 12.20 4.53
CA LYS A 5 17.07 13.44 4.47
C LYS A 5 16.29 14.67 4.95
N TYR A 6 14.97 14.63 4.89
CA TYR A 6 14.08 15.76 5.18
C TYR A 6 13.38 15.65 6.55
N GLY A 7 13.46 14.50 7.21
CA GLY A 7 12.83 14.29 8.50
C GLY A 7 12.45 12.83 8.73
N GLN A 8 11.54 12.60 9.67
CA GLN A 8 10.95 11.28 9.90
C GLN A 8 9.65 11.18 9.10
N VAL A 9 9.53 10.13 8.29
CA VAL A 9 8.33 9.86 7.51
C VAL A 9 7.52 8.74 8.17
N GLU A 10 6.20 8.93 8.29
CA GLU A 10 5.34 7.89 8.82
C GLU A 10 5.19 6.75 7.80
N THR A 11 5.25 5.53 8.31
CA THR A 11 5.04 4.33 7.50
C THR A 11 4.14 3.37 8.25
N ARG A 12 3.22 2.74 7.51
CA ARG A 12 2.28 1.75 8.04
C ARG A 12 2.48 0.42 7.36
N LEU A 13 2.70 -0.60 8.19
CA LEU A 13 2.96 -1.97 7.77
C LEU A 13 1.68 -2.80 7.87
N PHE A 14 1.33 -3.48 6.78
CA PHE A 14 0.29 -4.49 6.73
C PHE A 14 0.94 -5.84 6.45
N CYS A 15 0.93 -6.71 7.44
CA CYS A 15 1.48 -8.07 7.32
C CYS A 15 0.31 -9.06 7.29
N PRO A 16 -0.02 -9.66 6.14
CA PRO A 16 -1.10 -10.65 6.05
C PRO A 16 -0.68 -12.00 6.63
N GLN A 17 0.62 -12.30 6.60
CA GLN A 17 1.23 -13.52 7.12
C GLN A 17 2.67 -13.25 7.63
N PRO A 18 3.24 -14.12 8.48
CA PRO A 18 4.58 -13.93 9.05
C PRO A 18 5.69 -13.94 8.00
N ASP A 19 5.60 -14.88 7.05
CA ASP A 19 6.60 -15.06 6.00
C ASP A 19 6.09 -14.52 4.67
N SER A 20 6.25 -13.21 4.50
CA SER A 20 5.96 -12.57 3.22
C SER A 20 7.04 -12.84 2.18
N PRO A 21 6.69 -13.30 0.96
CA PRO A 21 7.67 -13.54 -0.10
C PRO A 21 8.26 -12.23 -0.65
N ALA A 22 7.45 -11.16 -0.69
CA ALA A 22 7.84 -9.85 -1.20
C ALA A 22 7.33 -8.71 -0.32
N THR A 23 7.79 -7.49 -0.59
CA THR A 23 7.31 -6.27 0.07
C THR A 23 6.78 -5.33 -1.00
N LEU A 24 5.53 -4.88 -0.85
CA LEU A 24 4.88 -3.94 -1.74
C LEU A 24 4.88 -2.56 -1.07
N PHE A 25 5.44 -1.56 -1.74
CA PHE A 25 5.38 -0.17 -1.29
C PHE A 25 4.17 0.51 -1.93
N TYR A 26 3.27 1.04 -1.10
CA TYR A 26 2.08 1.74 -1.54
C TYR A 26 2.27 3.24 -1.39
N LEU A 27 2.10 3.95 -2.50
CA LEU A 27 2.12 5.41 -2.57
C LEU A 27 0.70 5.87 -2.79
N HIS A 28 0.15 6.61 -1.82
CA HIS A 28 -1.21 7.09 -1.95
C HIS A 28 -1.33 8.12 -3.09
N GLY A 29 -2.49 8.14 -3.75
CA GLY A 29 -2.81 9.14 -4.75
C GLY A 29 -3.20 10.48 -4.12
N GLY A 30 -3.72 11.41 -4.95
CA GLY A 30 -4.17 12.74 -4.50
C GLY A 30 -3.35 13.90 -5.05
N GLY A 31 -2.63 13.68 -6.16
CA GLY A 31 -1.93 14.74 -6.89
C GLY A 31 -0.79 15.40 -6.10
N PHE A 32 -0.19 14.67 -5.15
CA PHE A 32 0.82 15.14 -4.21
C PHE A 32 0.35 16.18 -3.19
N ILE A 33 -0.90 16.63 -3.24
CA ILE A 33 -1.44 17.71 -2.38
C ILE A 33 -2.39 17.16 -1.33
N LEU A 34 -3.01 16.01 -1.60
CA LEU A 34 -4.03 15.40 -0.75
C LEU A 34 -3.72 13.92 -0.55
N GLY A 35 -4.30 13.37 0.51
CA GLY A 35 -4.21 11.95 0.85
C GLY A 35 -3.40 11.74 2.13
N ASN A 36 -3.62 10.59 2.74
CA ASN A 36 -2.90 10.10 3.91
C ASN A 36 -3.04 8.58 3.98
N LEU A 37 -2.42 7.96 4.99
CA LEU A 37 -2.51 6.52 5.20
C LEU A 37 -3.94 6.01 5.51
N ASP A 38 -4.79 6.82 6.13
CA ASP A 38 -6.14 6.41 6.54
C ASP A 38 -7.12 6.36 5.35
N THR A 39 -7.02 7.32 4.44
CA THR A 39 -7.82 7.36 3.20
C THR A 39 -7.59 6.14 2.32
N HIS A 40 -6.41 5.54 2.40
CA HIS A 40 -6.01 4.39 1.59
C HIS A 40 -5.84 3.09 2.40
N ASP A 41 -6.19 3.09 3.69
CA ASP A 41 -6.03 1.95 4.60
C ASP A 41 -6.76 0.71 4.07
N ARG A 42 -8.01 0.87 3.63
CA ARG A 42 -8.80 -0.22 3.05
C ARG A 42 -8.15 -0.83 1.81
N ILE A 43 -7.58 -0.01 0.93
CA ILE A 43 -6.93 -0.49 -0.29
C ILE A 43 -5.66 -1.26 0.07
N MET A 44 -4.85 -0.76 1.00
CA MET A 44 -3.63 -1.42 1.45
C MET A 44 -3.91 -2.77 2.14
N ARG A 45 -4.96 -2.85 2.97
CA ARG A 45 -5.40 -4.12 3.59
C ARG A 45 -5.85 -5.15 2.55
N LEU A 46 -6.65 -4.73 1.57
CA LEU A 46 -7.08 -5.61 0.48
C LEU A 46 -5.89 -6.06 -0.35
N LEU A 47 -4.96 -5.16 -0.68
CA LEU A 47 -3.76 -5.49 -1.43
C LEU A 47 -2.90 -6.51 -0.68
N ALA A 48 -2.70 -6.32 0.62
CA ALA A 48 -1.99 -7.29 1.47
C ALA A 48 -2.71 -8.65 1.49
N SER A 49 -4.04 -8.65 1.67
CA SER A 49 -4.84 -9.88 1.71
C SER A 49 -4.87 -10.63 0.38
N TYR A 50 -4.85 -9.94 -0.77
CA TYR A 50 -4.88 -10.60 -2.07
C TYR A 50 -3.50 -11.04 -2.54
N SER A 51 -2.47 -10.23 -2.30
CA SER A 51 -1.09 -10.55 -2.70
C SER A 51 -0.40 -11.50 -1.73
N GLN A 52 -0.92 -11.68 -0.52
CA GLN A 52 -0.24 -12.37 0.59
C GLN A 52 1.17 -11.80 0.85
N CYS A 53 1.40 -10.54 0.45
CA CYS A 53 2.64 -9.82 0.62
C CYS A 53 2.49 -8.72 1.67
N THR A 54 3.58 -8.42 2.39
CA THR A 54 3.67 -7.26 3.27
C THR A 54 3.50 -5.99 2.44
N VAL A 55 2.52 -5.16 2.80
CA VAL A 55 2.32 -3.84 2.18
C VAL A 55 2.82 -2.76 3.13
N ILE A 56 3.59 -1.81 2.63
CA ILE A 56 4.10 -0.66 3.36
C ILE A 56 3.50 0.60 2.74
N GLY A 57 2.59 1.25 3.45
CA GLY A 57 2.14 2.60 3.13
C GLY A 57 3.17 3.61 3.60
N ILE A 58 3.53 4.57 2.74
CA ILE A 58 4.45 5.67 3.06
C ILE A 58 3.65 6.97 3.03
N ASP A 59 3.66 7.70 4.14
CA ASP A 59 3.02 9.01 4.27
C ASP A 59 4.01 10.11 3.88
N TYR A 60 4.28 10.21 2.58
CA TYR A 60 5.23 11.18 2.07
C TYR A 60 4.72 12.61 2.27
N THR A 61 5.65 13.55 2.43
CA THR A 61 5.28 14.95 2.69
C THR A 61 4.54 15.54 1.50
N LEU A 62 3.37 16.14 1.75
CA LEU A 62 2.51 16.72 0.74
C LEU A 62 3.02 18.09 0.25
N SER A 63 2.62 18.44 -0.97
CA SER A 63 2.72 19.78 -1.52
C SER A 63 1.57 20.64 -1.02
N PRO A 64 1.76 21.97 -0.84
CA PRO A 64 2.88 22.79 -1.30
C PRO A 64 4.11 22.85 -0.36
N GLU A 65 4.03 22.26 0.83
CA GLU A 65 5.09 22.29 1.86
C GLU A 65 6.35 21.57 1.37
N ALA A 66 6.18 20.38 0.81
CA ALA A 66 7.22 19.68 0.08
C ALA A 66 7.13 19.98 -1.42
N ARG A 67 8.24 20.41 -2.01
CA ARG A 67 8.37 20.61 -3.46
C ARG A 67 9.07 19.43 -4.09
N PHE A 68 8.77 19.18 -5.36
CA PHE A 68 9.54 18.23 -6.15
C PHE A 68 11.04 18.55 -6.05
N PRO A 69 11.93 17.58 -5.76
CA PRO A 69 11.75 16.12 -5.75
C PRO A 69 11.56 15.47 -4.36
N GLN A 70 11.27 16.23 -3.30
CA GLN A 70 11.32 15.77 -1.91
C GLN A 70 10.53 14.47 -1.64
N ALA A 71 9.26 14.40 -2.05
CA ALA A 71 8.43 13.21 -1.81
C ALA A 71 9.04 11.93 -2.40
N ILE A 72 9.69 12.03 -3.57
CA ILE A 72 10.36 10.89 -4.23
C ILE A 72 11.60 10.47 -3.43
N GLU A 73 12.42 11.44 -2.99
CA GLU A 73 13.60 11.15 -2.16
C GLU A 73 13.21 10.47 -0.84
N GLU A 74 12.10 10.90 -0.22
CA GLU A 74 11.54 10.27 0.98
C GLU A 74 11.11 8.83 0.74
N ILE A 75 10.42 8.56 -0.37
CA ILE A 75 9.97 7.23 -0.77
C ILE A 75 11.17 6.30 -1.02
N VAL A 76 12.18 6.79 -1.74
CA VAL A 76 13.40 6.03 -2.03
C VAL A 76 14.14 5.71 -0.73
N ALA A 77 14.31 6.69 0.17
CA ALA A 77 14.93 6.47 1.46
C ALA A 77 14.16 5.41 2.28
N ALA A 78 12.83 5.49 2.30
CA ALA A 78 12.00 4.51 3.00
C ALA A 78 12.14 3.09 2.43
N CYS A 79 12.19 2.97 1.10
CA CYS A 79 12.40 1.69 0.41
C CYS A 79 13.79 1.09 0.71
N CYS A 80 14.84 1.91 0.60
CA CYS A 80 16.21 1.49 0.88
C CYS A 80 16.35 1.00 2.33
N ILE A 81 15.88 1.78 3.31
CA ILE A 81 15.96 1.41 4.73
C ILE A 81 15.17 0.15 5.02
N SER A 82 13.98 0.01 4.42
CA SER A 82 13.15 -1.18 4.60
C SER A 82 13.84 -2.43 4.06
N THR A 83 14.53 -2.31 2.92
CA THR A 83 15.31 -3.40 2.33
C THR A 83 16.52 -3.77 3.19
N SER A 84 17.28 -2.78 3.67
CA SER A 84 18.42 -3.02 4.57
C SER A 84 17.99 -3.60 5.92
N ARG A 85 16.78 -3.27 6.40
CA ARG A 85 16.23 -3.72 7.68
C ARG A 85 15.19 -4.84 7.54
N ARG A 86 15.27 -5.66 6.49
CA ARG A 86 14.31 -6.75 6.22
C ARG A 86 14.11 -7.70 7.41
N ARG A 87 15.15 -7.94 8.20
CA ARG A 87 15.09 -8.77 9.43
C ARG A 87 14.19 -8.14 10.51
N ILE A 88 14.23 -6.81 10.65
CA ILE A 88 13.40 -6.07 11.61
C ILE A 88 11.93 -6.05 11.15
N ILE A 89 11.68 -5.89 9.85
CA ILE A 89 10.31 -5.95 9.31
C ILE A 89 9.70 -7.32 9.57
N LYS A 90 10.45 -8.41 9.35
CA LYS A 90 10.02 -9.77 9.69
C LYS A 90 9.72 -9.95 11.19
N SER A 91 10.50 -9.33 12.09
CA SER A 91 10.23 -9.43 13.53
C SER A 91 9.03 -8.58 13.99
N ILE A 92 8.70 -7.51 13.25
CA ILE A 92 7.58 -6.63 13.57
C ILE A 92 6.27 -7.22 13.08
N CYS A 93 6.26 -7.94 11.95
CA CYS A 93 5.08 -8.63 11.44
C CYS A 93 4.64 -9.71 12.44
N PRO A 94 3.61 -9.47 13.28
CA PRO A 94 3.07 -10.53 14.10
C PRO A 94 2.41 -11.53 13.15
N ALA A 95 2.23 -12.77 13.58
CA ALA A 95 1.35 -13.74 12.93
C ALA A 95 -0.12 -13.33 13.07
N LEU A 96 -0.47 -12.09 12.72
CA LEU A 96 -1.83 -11.66 12.57
C LEU A 96 -2.24 -12.11 11.18
N ALA A 97 -2.76 -13.35 11.13
CA ALA A 97 -3.70 -13.74 10.10
C ALA A 97 -4.83 -12.71 10.14
N LEU A 98 -4.71 -11.65 9.33
CA LEU A 98 -5.87 -10.84 9.01
C LEU A 98 -6.92 -11.85 8.53
N PRO A 99 -8.14 -11.86 9.10
CA PRO A 99 -9.18 -12.72 8.58
C PRO A 99 -9.28 -12.38 7.10
N VAL A 100 -8.84 -13.31 6.25
CA VAL A 100 -9.06 -13.26 4.81
C VAL A 100 -10.55 -13.05 4.72
N ILE A 101 -10.98 -11.83 4.35
CA ILE A 101 -12.39 -11.55 4.17
C ILE A 101 -12.85 -12.64 3.21
N PRO A 102 -13.75 -13.53 3.63
CA PRO A 102 -14.05 -14.72 2.86
C PRO A 102 -14.43 -14.24 1.48
N GLN A 103 -13.71 -14.78 0.50
CA GLN A 103 -13.86 -14.56 -0.93
C GLN A 103 -15.34 -14.33 -1.21
N VAL A 104 -15.80 -13.08 -1.33
CA VAL A 104 -17.21 -12.85 -1.69
C VAL A 104 -17.34 -13.46 -3.08
N PRO A 105 -18.10 -14.57 -3.25
CA PRO A 105 -18.16 -15.27 -4.52
C PRO A 105 -19.15 -14.51 -5.40
N CYS A 106 -18.80 -13.27 -5.79
CA CYS A 106 -19.69 -12.40 -6.55
C CYS A 106 -19.62 -12.68 -8.06
N TRP A 107 -18.74 -13.57 -8.53
CA TRP A 107 -18.48 -13.76 -9.96
C TRP A 107 -19.30 -14.86 -10.64
N ARG A 108 -20.34 -15.42 -9.99
CA ARG A 108 -21.21 -16.47 -10.57
C ARG A 108 -22.72 -16.26 -10.36
N SER A 109 -23.24 -15.05 -10.50
CA SER A 109 -24.69 -14.85 -10.61
C SER A 109 -25.03 -13.77 -11.63
N PRO A 110 -25.94 -14.03 -12.59
CA PRO A 110 -26.40 -13.05 -13.57
C PRO A 110 -27.43 -12.04 -13.00
N VAL A 111 -27.65 -11.96 -11.68
CA VAL A 111 -28.67 -11.07 -11.09
C VAL A 111 -28.12 -10.17 -9.99
N ARG A 112 -28.07 -8.87 -10.31
CA ARG A 112 -28.13 -7.66 -9.46
C ARG A 112 -27.70 -7.82 -7.99
N CYS A 113 -26.40 -7.76 -7.73
CA CYS A 113 -25.90 -7.21 -6.47
C CYS A 113 -25.41 -5.79 -6.75
N GLY A 114 -26.07 -4.79 -6.16
CA GLY A 114 -25.73 -3.37 -6.21
C GLY A 114 -24.46 -2.99 -5.44
N CYS A 115 -23.42 -3.82 -5.52
CA CYS A 115 -22.09 -3.44 -5.08
C CYS A 115 -21.51 -2.50 -6.14
N VAL A 116 -21.57 -1.19 -5.86
CA VAL A 116 -20.81 -0.15 -6.56
C VAL A 116 -19.33 -0.31 -6.22
N ILE A 117 -18.74 -1.46 -6.58
CA ILE A 117 -17.29 -1.59 -6.73
C ILE A 117 -17.02 -1.01 -8.11
N ASN A 118 -16.65 0.27 -8.08
CA ASN A 118 -16.32 1.08 -9.23
C ASN A 118 -15.38 0.31 -10.17
N ARG A 119 -15.88 -0.08 -11.35
CA ARG A 119 -15.12 -0.72 -12.45
C ARG A 119 -13.89 0.09 -12.90
N SER A 120 -13.73 1.32 -12.43
CA SER A 120 -12.66 2.24 -12.82
C SER A 120 -11.25 1.83 -12.35
N ILE A 121 -11.12 0.99 -11.31
CA ILE A 121 -9.79 0.59 -10.79
C ILE A 121 -9.23 -0.62 -11.55
N ALA A 122 -10.07 -1.59 -11.92
CA ALA A 122 -9.62 -2.81 -12.61
C ALA A 122 -9.10 -2.53 -14.03
N VAL A 123 -9.64 -1.51 -14.71
CA VAL A 123 -9.18 -1.14 -16.06
C VAL A 123 -7.80 -0.47 -16.04
N LYS A 124 -7.43 0.20 -14.94
CA LYS A 124 -6.19 0.98 -14.89
C LYS A 124 -4.93 0.13 -14.67
N VAL A 125 -5.07 -1.09 -14.15
CA VAL A 125 -3.95 -2.04 -13.99
C VAL A 125 -3.66 -2.80 -15.29
N ALA A 126 -4.68 -3.07 -16.13
CA ALA A 126 -4.49 -3.76 -17.40
C ALA A 126 -3.98 -2.84 -18.53
N GLY A 127 -4.26 -1.53 -18.47
CA GLY A 127 -3.92 -0.58 -19.54
C GLY A 127 -2.49 -0.02 -19.52
N VAL A 128 -1.66 -0.33 -18.52
CA VAL A 128 -0.29 0.21 -18.39
C VAL A 128 0.78 -0.74 -18.97
N LEU A 129 0.39 -1.95 -19.40
CA LEU A 129 1.31 -2.95 -19.95
C LEU A 129 1.29 -3.07 -21.49
N LEU A 130 0.55 -2.21 -22.18
CA LEU A 130 0.53 -2.13 -23.64
C LEU A 130 0.39 -0.67 -24.09
N TRP A 131 1.44 0.13 -23.89
CA TRP A 131 1.88 1.24 -24.75
C TRP A 131 3.34 1.54 -24.46
#